data_AF-A0A085N146-F1
#
_entry.id   AF-A0A085N146-F1
#
_cell.length_a   1.000
_cell.length_b   1.000
_cell.length_c   1.000
_cell.angle_alpha   90.00
_cell.angle_beta   90.00
_cell.angle_gamma   90.00
#
_symmetry.space_group_name_H-M   'P 1'
#
loop_
_entity.id
_entity.type
_entity.pdbx_description
1 polymer ?
#
loop_
_entity_poly.entity_id
_entity_poly.type
_entity_poly.pdbx_seq_one_letter_code
_entity_poly.pdbx_strand_id
1 'polypeptide(L)'
;MGADQTNNFAEAAHRRIRREFRGDHPTLWKFIDGLRRVQAGRDQHYEEYIGGDEPPHKRLKYVRTDNRILARRLDHENLTEYLRGITHNFSMPD
;
A
#
# COMPACT_ATOMS: atom_id res chain seq x y z
N MET A 1 14.03 8.50 -16.50
CA MET A 1 12.58 8.53 -16.23
C MET A 1 12.38 8.05 -14.79
N GLY A 2 12.12 8.96 -13.85
CA GLY A 2 12.20 8.63 -12.41
C GLY A 2 11.53 9.67 -11.50
N ALA A 3 10.44 10.30 -11.95
CA ALA A 3 9.75 11.36 -11.21
C ALA A 3 8.38 10.93 -10.63
N ASP A 4 7.84 9.74 -10.97
CA ASP A 4 6.46 9.38 -10.63
C ASP A 4 6.28 8.44 -9.43
N GLN A 5 7.34 7.90 -8.83
CA GLN A 5 7.18 6.92 -7.74
C GLN A 5 6.80 7.54 -6.40
N THR A 6 7.16 8.80 -6.14
CA THR A 6 6.72 9.55 -4.97
C THR A 6 5.27 10.03 -5.09
N ASN A 7 4.74 10.06 -6.32
CA ASN A 7 3.39 10.51 -6.61
C ASN A 7 2.33 9.48 -6.18
N ASN A 8 2.60 8.19 -6.34
CA ASN A 8 1.59 7.15 -6.09
C ASN A 8 1.16 7.06 -4.61
N PHE A 9 2.07 7.18 -3.65
CA PHE A 9 1.71 7.09 -2.22
C PHE A 9 0.99 8.34 -1.73
N ALA A 10 1.51 9.53 -2.06
CA ALA A 10 0.87 10.79 -1.72
C ALA A 10 -0.50 10.92 -2.38
N GLU A 11 -0.62 10.55 -3.66
CA GLU A 11 -1.91 10.51 -4.33
C GLU A 11 -2.83 9.40 -3.82
N ALA A 12 -2.32 8.22 -3.47
CA ALA A 12 -3.15 7.16 -2.90
C ALA A 12 -3.70 7.59 -1.54
N ALA A 13 -2.88 8.26 -0.72
CA ALA A 13 -3.31 8.89 0.52
C ALA A 13 -4.35 9.99 0.24
N HIS A 14 -4.11 10.87 -0.73
CA HIS A 14 -5.03 11.93 -1.13
C HIS A 14 -6.37 11.40 -1.67
N ARG A 15 -6.35 10.38 -2.53
CA ARG A 15 -7.53 9.66 -3.05
C ARG A 15 -8.29 8.98 -1.92
N ARG A 16 -7.57 8.37 -0.97
CA ARG A 16 -8.16 7.72 0.19
C ARG A 16 -8.85 8.73 1.11
N ILE A 17 -8.18 9.84 1.42
CA ILE A 17 -8.74 10.99 2.14
C ILE A 17 -10.01 11.48 1.40
N ARG A 18 -9.92 11.81 0.11
CA ARG A 18 -11.10 12.21 -0.67
C ARG A 18 -12.26 11.19 -0.60
N ARG A 19 -11.96 9.89 -0.65
CA ARG A 19 -12.97 8.81 -0.54
C ARG A 19 -13.59 8.72 0.86
N GLU A 20 -12.79 8.86 1.91
CA GLU A 20 -13.26 8.80 3.31
C GLU A 20 -14.03 10.06 3.71
N PHE A 21 -13.71 11.23 3.16
CA PHE A 21 -14.32 12.51 3.54
C PHE A 21 -15.46 13.01 2.63
N ARG A 22 -15.76 12.30 1.51
CA ARG A 22 -16.92 12.50 0.61
C ARG A 22 -17.33 13.96 0.34
N GLY A 23 -16.38 14.86 0.11
CA GLY A 23 -16.67 16.26 -0.23
C GLY A 23 -15.40 17.02 -0.57
N ASP A 24 -15.49 18.00 -1.47
CA ASP A 24 -14.35 18.81 -1.89
C ASP A 24 -13.74 19.62 -0.73
N HIS A 25 -14.50 19.88 0.35
CA HIS A 25 -14.03 20.58 1.55
C HIS A 25 -14.78 20.11 2.82
N PRO A 26 -14.29 19.10 3.57
CA PRO A 26 -14.85 18.78 4.88
C PRO A 26 -14.63 19.92 5.86
N THR A 27 -15.58 20.18 6.76
CA THR A 27 -15.32 21.06 7.91
C THR A 27 -14.22 20.45 8.78
N LEU A 28 -13.50 21.29 9.54
CA LEU A 28 -12.43 20.80 10.44
C LEU A 28 -12.92 19.66 11.35
N TRP A 29 -14.16 19.74 11.83
CA TRP A 29 -14.78 18.68 12.63
C TRP A 29 -14.98 17.38 11.84
N LYS A 30 -15.52 17.44 10.62
CA LYS A 30 -15.66 16.26 9.76
C LYS A 30 -14.30 15.65 9.41
N PHE A 31 -13.28 16.49 9.27
CA PHE A 31 -11.90 16.05 9.06
C PHE A 31 -11.36 15.27 10.28
N ILE A 32 -11.49 15.84 11.49
CA ILE A 32 -11.09 15.19 12.74
C ILE A 32 -11.83 13.86 12.93
N ASP A 33 -13.14 13.83 12.67
CA ASP A 33 -13.95 12.61 12.83
C ASP A 33 -13.54 11.51 11.85
N GLY A 34 -13.22 11.84 10.60
CA GLY A 34 -12.72 10.83 9.67
C GLY A 34 -11.31 10.35 10.03
N LEU A 35 -10.43 11.21 10.57
CA LEU A 35 -9.14 10.76 11.11
C LEU A 35 -9.32 9.74 12.24
N ARG A 36 -10.23 10.03 13.19
CA ARG A 36 -10.56 9.11 14.29
C ARG A 36 -11.07 7.77 13.78
N ARG A 37 -11.92 7.75 12.75
CA ARG A 37 -12.44 6.51 12.13
C ARG A 37 -11.34 5.71 11.45
N VAL A 38 -10.45 6.38 10.71
CA VAL A 38 -9.31 5.74 10.07
C VAL A 38 -8.37 5.12 11.10
N GLN A 39 -8.10 5.85 12.18
CA GLN A 39 -7.27 5.36 13.29
C GLN A 39 -7.92 4.15 13.97
N ALA A 40 -9.19 4.23 14.34
CA ALA A 40 -9.91 3.12 14.96
C ALA A 40 -9.88 1.84 14.10
N GLY A 41 -10.05 1.96 12.78
CA GLY A 41 -9.94 0.82 11.86
C GLY A 41 -8.51 0.26 11.77
N ARG A 42 -7.48 1.10 11.93
CA ARG A 42 -6.08 0.64 11.98
C ARG A 42 -5.75 -0.06 13.29
N ASP A 43 -6.24 0.49 14.40
CA ASP A 43 -6.06 -0.09 15.74
C ASP A 43 -6.74 -1.47 15.79
N GLN A 44 -7.95 -1.61 15.24
CA GLN A 44 -8.62 -2.90 15.11
C GLN A 44 -7.76 -3.92 14.34
N HIS A 45 -7.26 -3.57 13.15
CA HIS A 45 -6.40 -4.47 12.39
C HIS A 45 -5.09 -4.83 13.10
N TYR A 46 -4.58 -3.94 13.94
CA TYR A 46 -3.39 -4.19 14.74
C TYR A 46 -3.68 -5.19 15.87
N GLU A 47 -4.81 -5.04 16.56
CA GLU A 47 -5.25 -5.99 17.59
C GLU A 47 -5.55 -7.39 17.00
N GLU A 48 -6.23 -7.45 15.86
CA GLU A 48 -6.44 -8.71 15.09
C GLU A 48 -5.11 -9.39 14.80
N TYR A 49 -4.11 -8.63 14.34
CA TYR A 49 -2.76 -9.14 14.08
C TYR A 49 -2.06 -9.65 15.36
N ILE A 50 -2.16 -8.93 16.49
CA ILE A 50 -1.60 -9.37 17.78
C ILE A 50 -2.29 -10.66 18.25
N GLY A 51 -3.61 -10.76 18.05
CA GLY A 51 -4.41 -11.94 18.37
C GLY A 51 -4.07 -13.17 17.53
N GLY A 52 -3.29 -12.99 16.46
CA GLY A 52 -2.93 -14.05 15.52
C GLY A 52 -3.96 -14.30 14.43
N ASP A 53 -4.92 -13.39 14.26
CA ASP A 53 -5.88 -13.48 13.16
C ASP A 53 -5.18 -13.35 11.80
N GLU A 54 -5.67 -14.10 10.82
CA GLU A 54 -5.08 -14.07 9.48
C GLU A 54 -5.34 -12.71 8.82
N PRO A 55 -4.31 -12.04 8.27
CA PRO A 55 -4.50 -10.74 7.64
C PRO A 55 -5.46 -10.83 6.46
N PRO A 56 -6.21 -9.75 6.15
CA PRO A 56 -7.14 -9.73 5.03
C PRO A 56 -6.46 -10.20 3.73
N HIS A 57 -7.10 -11.13 3.02
CA HIS A 57 -6.51 -11.73 1.82
C HIS A 57 -6.10 -10.66 0.80
N LYS A 58 -4.79 -10.58 0.55
CA LYS A 58 -4.22 -9.71 -0.48
C LYS A 58 -4.75 -10.15 -1.85
N ARG A 59 -5.12 -9.20 -2.73
CA ARG A 59 -5.58 -9.55 -4.08
C ARG A 59 -4.52 -10.41 -4.78
N LEU A 60 -4.96 -11.45 -5.50
CA LEU A 60 -4.08 -12.44 -6.13
C LEU A 60 -2.95 -11.83 -6.97
N LYS A 61 -3.21 -10.73 -7.68
CA LYS A 61 -2.18 -10.03 -8.45
C LYS A 61 -1.02 -9.54 -7.60
N TYR A 62 -1.29 -9.03 -6.40
CA TYR A 62 -0.26 -8.58 -5.47
C TYR A 62 0.47 -9.75 -4.82
N VAL A 63 -0.23 -10.85 -4.49
CA VAL A 63 0.41 -12.08 -4.00
C VAL A 63 1.39 -12.64 -5.03
N ARG A 64 0.99 -12.67 -6.31
CA ARG A 64 1.87 -13.10 -7.41
C ARG A 64 3.10 -12.20 -7.55
N THR A 65 2.92 -10.89 -7.45
CA THR A 65 4.04 -9.94 -7.48
C THR A 65 4.99 -10.14 -6.30
N ASP A 66 4.47 -10.31 -5.07
CA ASP A 66 5.28 -10.58 -3.88
C ASP A 66 6.12 -11.85 -4.06
N ASN A 67 5.51 -12.94 -4.52
CA ASN A 67 6.21 -14.21 -4.75
C ASN A 67 7.32 -14.08 -5.82
N ARG A 68 7.11 -13.29 -6.87
CA ARG A 68 8.14 -13.00 -7.88
C ARG A 68 9.30 -12.18 -7.32
N ILE A 69 9.03 -11.26 -6.39
CA ILE A 69 10.05 -10.48 -5.70
C ILE A 69 10.85 -11.36 -4.75
N LEU A 70 10.18 -12.22 -3.97
CA LEU A 70 10.80 -13.14 -3.02
C LEU A 70 11.72 -14.15 -3.72
N ALA A 71 11.26 -14.74 -4.82
CA ALA A 71 12.08 -15.67 -5.62
C ALA A 71 13.38 -15.02 -6.10
N ARG A 72 13.33 -13.75 -6.55
CA ARG A 72 14.52 -13.02 -7.02
C ARG A 72 15.50 -12.64 -5.92
N ARG A 73 15.04 -12.49 -4.68
CA ARG A 73 15.92 -12.20 -3.53
C ARG A 73 16.81 -13.39 -3.18
N LEU A 74 16.36 -14.61 -3.47
CA LEU A 74 17.11 -15.84 -3.18
C LEU A 74 18.18 -16.15 -4.24
N ASP A 75 18.04 -15.59 -5.45
CA ASP A 75 18.85 -15.97 -6.62
C ASP A 75 19.96 -14.96 -7.00
N HIS A 76 20.07 -13.79 -6.36
CA HIS A 76 20.94 -12.72 -6.85
C HIS A 76 21.97 -12.27 -5.79
N GLU A 77 23.24 -12.57 -6.06
CA GLU A 77 24.39 -12.01 -5.33
C GLU A 77 24.69 -10.56 -5.78
N ASN A 78 24.23 -10.16 -6.97
CA ASN A 78 24.44 -8.82 -7.52
C ASN A 78 23.23 -7.90 -7.30
N LEU A 79 23.43 -6.89 -6.45
CA LEU A 79 22.44 -5.88 -6.11
C LEU A 79 21.83 -5.17 -7.33
N THR A 80 22.61 -4.93 -8.38
CA THR A 80 22.14 -4.19 -9.56
C THR A 80 21.13 -4.99 -10.37
N GLU A 81 21.35 -6.29 -10.53
CA GLU A 81 20.44 -7.19 -11.22
C GLU A 81 19.17 -7.42 -10.41
N TYR A 82 19.30 -7.50 -9.08
CA TYR A 82 18.17 -7.50 -8.16
C TYR A 82 17.31 -6.26 -8.36
N LEU A 83 17.89 -5.06 -8.26
CA LEU A 83 17.16 -3.81 -8.44
C LEU A 83 16.51 -3.70 -9.83
N ARG A 84 17.19 -4.16 -10.89
CA ARG A 84 16.63 -4.23 -12.25
C ARG A 84 15.47 -5.24 -12.36
N GLY A 85 15.52 -6.35 -11.65
CA GLY A 85 14.44 -7.33 -11.58
C GLY A 85 13.23 -6.83 -10.80
N ILE A 86 13.46 -6.03 -9.76
CA ILE A 86 12.41 -5.37 -8.99
C ILE A 86 11.64 -4.36 -9.85
N THR A 87 12.33 -3.52 -10.63
CA THR A 87 11.66 -2.52 -11.48
C THR A 87 10.72 -3.15 -12.52
N HIS A 88 11.09 -4.29 -13.11
CA HIS A 88 10.22 -5.01 -14.06
C HIS A 88 8.96 -5.61 -13.41
N ASN A 89 9.01 -5.96 -12.11
CA ASN A 89 7.86 -6.49 -11.39
C ASN A 89 6.82 -5.40 -11.01
N PHE A 90 7.26 -4.15 -10.91
CA PHE A 90 6.38 -3.01 -10.63
C PHE A 90 5.74 -2.39 -11.88
N SER A 91 6.26 -2.71 -13.07
CA SER A 91 5.61 -2.41 -14.35
C SER A 91 4.45 -3.40 -14.57
N MET A 92 3.39 -3.28 -13.77
CA MET A 92 2.19 -4.10 -13.93
C MET A 92 1.40 -3.60 -15.15
N PRO A 93 1.14 -4.44 -16.17
CA PRO A 93 0.19 -4.10 -17.22
C PRO A 93 -1.21 -4.00 -16.62
N ASP A 94 -2.00 -3.05 -17.14
CA ASP A 94 -3.35 -2.70 -16.66
C ASP A 94 -4.31 -3.90 -16.55
#